data_AF-A0A965N708-F1
#
_entry.id   AF-A0A965N708-F1
#
_cell.length_a   1.000
_cell.length_b   1.000
_cell.length_c   1.000
_cell.angle_alpha   90.00
_cell.angle_beta   90.00
_cell.angle_gamma   90.00
#
_symmetry.space_group_name_H-M   'P 1'
#
loop_
_entity.id
_entity.type
_entity.pdbx_description
1 polymer ?
#
loop_
_entity_poly.entity_id
_entity_poly.type
_entity_poly.pdbx_seq_one_letter_code
_entity_poly.pdbx_strand_id
1 'polypeptide(L)' 'MSSGLLSPTGVLPGLLLSYAPPETRDWHRLAWVIDERLAHVVRTVREPAIAAIRMAWWREALAAHDLSKGKSEPLVEAWR' A
#
# COMPACT_ATOMS: atom_id res chain seq x y z
N MET A 1 6.14 -17.95 0.91
CA MET A 1 6.73 -16.72 0.32
C MET A 1 6.38 -15.56 1.24
N SER A 2 7.39 -15.01 1.91
CA SER A 2 7.44 -13.77 2.73
C SER A 2 6.18 -13.25 3.45
N SER A 3 5.69 -13.95 4.48
CA SER A 3 4.68 -13.39 5.41
C SER A 3 5.15 -12.15 6.18
N GLY A 4 6.45 -11.86 6.20
CA GLY A 4 7.01 -10.70 6.90
C GLY A 4 6.85 -9.36 6.18
N LEU A 5 6.54 -9.33 4.88
CA LEU A 5 6.46 -8.10 4.08
C LEU A 5 5.10 -7.37 4.19
N LEU A 6 4.10 -7.99 4.82
CA LEU A 6 2.72 -7.49 4.85
C LEU A 6 2.25 -7.12 6.26
N SER A 7 3.15 -6.93 7.21
CA SER A 7 2.75 -6.45 8.55
C SER A 7 2.90 -4.94 8.61
N PRO A 8 1.83 -4.18 8.91
CA PRO A 8 1.96 -2.75 9.13
C PRO A 8 2.86 -2.51 10.35
N THR A 9 3.72 -1.50 10.25
CA THR A 9 4.78 -1.21 11.21
C THR A 9 4.30 -0.34 12.38
N GLY A 10 3.12 0.27 12.27
CA GLY A 10 2.52 1.10 13.32
C GLY A 10 1.73 0.35 14.41
N VAL A 11 1.74 0.89 15.63
CA VAL A 11 0.94 0.38 16.77
C VAL A 11 -0.57 0.50 16.51
N LEU A 12 -1.00 1.59 15.86
CA LEU A 12 -2.43 1.84 15.57
C LEU A 12 -3.01 0.83 14.57
N PRO A 13 -2.38 0.55 13.41
CA PRO A 13 -2.81 -0.54 12.53
C PRO A 13 -2.93 -1.90 13.24
N GLY A 14 -1.97 -2.24 14.11
CA GLY A 14 -2.02 -3.48 14.89
C GLY A 14 -3.25 -3.57 15.79
N LEU A 15 -3.59 -2.47 16.48
CA LEU A 15 -4.79 -2.38 17.30
C LEU A 15 -6.06 -2.52 16.44
N LEU A 16 -6.16 -1.77 15.34
CA LEU A 16 -7.33 -1.82 14.45
C LEU A 16 -7.54 -3.22 13.85
N LEU A 17 -6.47 -3.92 13.50
CA LEU A 17 -6.54 -5.30 12.99
C LEU A 17 -7.01 -6.31 14.04
N SER A 18 -6.78 -6.05 15.33
CA SER A 18 -7.29 -6.90 16.40
C SER A 18 -8.82 -6.87 16.47
N TYR A 19 -9.44 -5.73 16.14
CA TYR A 19 -10.89 -5.53 16.08
C TYR A 19 -11.53 -5.91 14.73
N ALA A 20 -10.74 -6.07 13.67
CA ALA A 20 -11.27 -6.44 12.36
C ALA A 20 -11.88 -7.86 12.37
N PRO A 21 -13.06 -8.08 11.76
CA PRO A 21 -13.60 -9.42 11.54
C PRO A 21 -12.60 -10.33 10.79
N PRO A 22 -12.50 -11.63 11.11
CA PRO A 22 -11.56 -12.55 10.46
C PRO A 22 -11.63 -12.52 8.92
N GLU A 23 -12.81 -12.33 8.36
CA GLU A 23 -13.11 -12.36 6.92
C GLU A 23 -12.55 -11.14 6.18
N THR A 24 -12.34 -10.02 6.88
CA THR A 24 -11.87 -8.75 6.28
C THR A 24 -10.47 -8.36 6.77
N ARG A 25 -9.94 -9.06 7.77
CA ARG A 25 -8.67 -8.74 8.42
C ARG A 25 -7.51 -8.70 7.43
N ASP A 26 -7.47 -9.61 6.46
CA ASP A 26 -6.40 -9.64 5.46
C ASP A 26 -6.47 -8.45 4.49
N TRP A 27 -7.68 -8.07 4.09
CA TRP A 27 -7.90 -6.87 3.27
C TRP A 27 -7.51 -5.60 4.01
N HIS A 28 -7.93 -5.46 5.28
CA HIS A 28 -7.52 -4.34 6.11
C HIS A 28 -6.00 -4.28 6.29
N ARG A 29 -5.34 -5.43 6.47
CA ARG A 29 -3.89 -5.49 6.61
C ARG A 29 -3.20 -4.97 5.36
N LEU A 30 -3.66 -5.42 4.18
CA LEU A 30 -3.14 -4.95 2.90
C LEU A 30 -3.33 -3.42 2.72
N ALA A 31 -4.52 -2.91 3.05
CA ALA A 31 -4.81 -1.47 2.97
C ALA A 31 -3.84 -0.65 3.83
N TRP A 32 -3.54 -1.10 5.05
CA TRP A 32 -2.57 -0.41 5.93
C TRP A 32 -1.15 -0.44 5.40
N VAL A 33 -0.71 -1.57 4.82
CA VAL A 33 0.63 -1.67 4.23
C VAL A 33 0.77 -0.76 3.01
N ILE A 34 -0.29 -0.64 2.20
CA ILE A 34 -0.34 0.30 1.07
C ILE A 34 -0.26 1.74 1.59
N ASP A 35 -1.05 2.11 2.59
CA ASP A 35 -1.02 3.45 3.19
C ASP A 35 0.39 3.82 3.71
N GLU A 36 1.05 2.91 4.44
CA GLU A 36 2.42 3.12 4.92
C GLU A 36 3.40 3.34 3.77
N ARG A 37 3.24 2.60 2.66
CA ARG A 37 4.08 2.76 1.47
C ARG A 37 3.86 4.10 0.78
N LEU A 38 2.61 4.56 0.64
CA LEU A 38 2.28 5.86 0.08
C LEU A 38 2.80 7.00 0.97
N ALA A 39 2.62 6.89 2.29
CA ALA A 39 3.16 7.85 3.25
C ALA A 39 4.69 7.94 3.16
N HIS A 40 5.38 6.81 2.97
CA HIS A 40 6.83 6.79 2.77
C HIS A 40 7.25 7.52 1.49
N VAL A 41 6.53 7.35 0.38
CA VAL A 41 6.80 8.09 -0.87
C VAL A 41 6.71 9.59 -0.64
N VAL A 42 5.64 10.05 0.02
CA VAL A 42 5.43 11.48 0.29
C VAL A 42 6.50 12.04 1.25
N ARG A 43 6.90 11.28 2.28
CA ARG A 43 7.89 11.73 3.28
C ARG A 43 9.32 11.78 2.77
N THR A 44 9.69 10.92 1.83
CA THR A 44 11.11 10.76 1.40
C THR A 44 11.49 11.63 0.22
N VAL A 45 10.52 12.05 -0.59
CA VAL A 45 10.77 12.87 -1.78
C VAL A 45 10.83 14.35 -1.37
N ARG A 46 11.95 15.02 -1.67
CA ARG A 46 12.17 16.43 -1.32
C ARG A 46 11.51 17.42 -2.28
N GLU A 47 11.30 17.01 -3.52
CA GLU A 47 10.67 17.82 -4.56
C GLU A 47 9.18 17.49 -4.68
N PRO A 48 8.27 18.42 -4.35
CA PRO A 48 6.83 18.14 -4.35
C PRO A 48 6.31 17.64 -5.70
N ALA A 49 6.86 18.14 -6.81
CA ALA A 49 6.49 17.71 -8.16
C ALA A 49 6.82 16.22 -8.40
N ILE A 50 7.99 15.74 -7.94
CA ILE A 50 8.37 14.33 -8.04
C ILE A 50 7.45 13.45 -7.19
N ALA A 51 7.07 13.91 -6.00
CA ALA A 51 6.14 13.19 -5.14
C ALA A 51 4.77 13.06 -5.82
N ALA A 52 4.28 14.13 -6.45
CA ALA A 52 3.03 14.12 -7.20
C ALA A 52 3.05 13.14 -8.39
N ILE A 53 4.15 13.07 -9.15
CA ILE A 53 4.33 12.11 -10.25
C ILE A 53 4.25 10.67 -9.74
N ARG A 54 4.96 10.35 -8.64
CA ARG A 54 4.92 9.00 -8.04
C ARG A 54 3.54 8.65 -7.50
N MET A 55 2.85 9.60 -6.88
CA MET A 55 1.48 9.40 -6.39
C MET A 55 0.47 9.23 -7.53
N ALA A 56 0.67 9.92 -8.67
CA ALA A 56 -0.14 9.70 -9.86
C ALA A 56 0.03 8.28 -10.41
N TRP A 57 1.27 7.78 -10.44
CA TRP A 57 1.55 6.38 -10.80
C TRP A 57 0.85 5.39 -9.84
N TRP A 58 0.92 5.60 -8.52
CA TRP A 58 0.26 4.73 -7.53
C TRP A 58 -1.26 4.72 -7.70
N ARG A 59 -1.86 5.89 -7.96
CA ARG A 59 -3.29 5.99 -8.24
C ARG A 59 -3.68 5.20 -9.49
N GLU A 60 -2.92 5.33 -10.57
CA GLU A 60 -3.16 4.56 -11.81
C GLU A 60 -3.04 3.05 -11.57
N ALA A 61 -2.01 2.63 -10.83
CA ALA A 61 -1.76 1.22 -10.54
C ALA A 61 -2.87 0.57 -9.68
N LEU A 62 -3.37 1.29 -8.66
CA LEU A 62 -4.45 0.81 -7.79
C LEU A 62 -5.84 0.92 -8.42
N ALA A 63 -6.05 1.85 -9.37
CA ALA A 63 -7.33 2.04 -10.06
C ALA A 63 -7.58 1.04 -11.22
N ALA A 64 -6.70 0.05 -11.42
CA ALA A 64 -6.84 -1.06 -12.37
C ALA A 64 -6.92 -0.70 -13.88
N HIS A 65 -6.41 0.45 -14.32
CA HIS A 65 -6.58 0.92 -15.72
C HIS A 65 -5.31 1.05 -16.59
N ASP A 66 -4.16 0.49 -16.20
CA ASP A 66 -3.08 0.16 -17.15
C ASP A 66 -2.11 -0.91 -16.59
N LEU A 67 -2.21 -2.14 -17.11
CA LEU A 67 -1.42 -3.32 -16.70
C LEU A 67 0.04 -3.30 -17.16
N SER A 68 0.48 -2.29 -17.91
CA SER A 68 1.88 -2.17 -18.35
C SER A 68 2.81 -1.60 -17.26
N LYS A 69 2.27 -0.85 -16.29
CA LYS A 69 3.07 -0.08 -15.32
C LYS A 69 3.24 -0.73 -13.94
N GLY A 70 2.44 -1.74 -13.58
CA GLY A 70 2.34 -2.26 -12.19
C GLY A 70 2.86 -3.67 -11.92
N LYS A 71 3.32 -4.43 -12.95
CA LYS A 71 3.67 -5.87 -12.83
C LYS A 71 4.78 -6.19 -11.83
N SER A 72 5.57 -5.22 -11.40
CA SER A 72 6.72 -5.44 -10.50
C SER A 72 6.47 -5.05 -9.04
N GLU A 73 5.34 -4.43 -8.70
CA GLU A 73 5.06 -4.00 -7.33
C GLU A 73 4.16 -5.02 -6.61
N PRO A 74 4.67 -5.76 -5.60
CA PRO A 74 3.93 -6.85 -4.96
C PRO A 74 2.63 -6.41 -4.28
N LEU A 75 2.57 -5.17 -3.77
CA LEU A 75 1.38 -4.64 -3.10
C LEU A 75 0.25 -4.33 -4.08
N VAL A 76 0.59 -3.92 -5.31
CA VAL A 76 -0.40 -3.68 -6.37
C VAL A 76 -0.97 -5.01 -6.87
N GLU A 77 -0.15 -6.06 -6.99
CA GLU A 77 -0.66 -7.39 -7.36
C GLU A 77 -1.54 -7.99 -6.27
N ALA A 78 -1.19 -7.81 -5.00
CA ALA A 78 -2.02 -8.26 -3.88
C ALA A 78 -3.36 -7.49 -3.75
N TRP A 79 -3.45 -6.28 -4.33
CA TRP A 79 -4.64 -5.43 -4.33
C TRP A 79 -5.68 -5.82 -5.40
N ARG A 80 -5.26 -6.57 -6.42
CA ARG A 80 -6.15 -7.08 -7.48
C ARG A 80 -7.05 -8.20 -6.98
#